data_AF-A0A964HIS3-F1
#
_entry.id   AF-A0A964HIS3-F1
#
_cell.length_a   1.000
_cell.length_b   1.000
_cell.length_c   1.000
_cell.angle_alpha   90.00
_cell.angle_beta   90.00
_cell.angle_gamma   90.00
#
_symmetry.space_group_name_H-M   'P 1'
#
loop_
_entity.id
_entity.type
_entity.pdbx_description
1 polymer ?
#
loop_
_entity_poly.entity_id
_entity_poly.type
_entity_poly.pdbx_seq_one_letter_code
_entity_poly.pdbx_strand_id
1 'polypeptide(L)'
;MLRRTVLRSGLSLFALGAWPLARRANAELRKMRITRIRLYESPITRPIINQSHHIVTLETDAGITGIGEGGTADLIQDCAIHLIGKDPSRIDALWQLMYRGSFYPAGREKLHALGALDMALWDIKGKALGVP
;
A
#
# COMPACT_ATOMS: atom_id res chain seq x y z
N MET A 1 -26.60 15.15 -34.24
CA MET A 1 -25.29 15.84 -34.36
C MET A 1 -24.58 15.77 -33.00
N LEU A 2 -23.89 14.66 -32.71
CA LEU A 2 -22.43 14.43 -32.85
C LEU A 2 -21.63 14.69 -31.55
N ARG A 3 -21.72 13.75 -30.58
CA ARG A 3 -20.75 13.60 -29.46
C ARG A 3 -20.61 12.13 -29.02
N ARG A 4 -20.43 11.20 -29.96
CA ARG A 4 -20.16 9.78 -29.68
C ARG A 4 -19.13 9.20 -30.66
N THR A 5 -17.95 9.81 -30.74
CA THR A 5 -16.87 9.28 -31.58
C THR A 5 -15.49 9.66 -31.05
N VAL A 6 -15.09 9.13 -29.90
CA VAL A 6 -13.66 8.99 -29.56
C VAL A 6 -13.47 7.66 -28.84
N LEU A 7 -13.67 6.58 -29.60
CA LEU A 7 -13.22 5.23 -29.24
C LEU A 7 -12.88 4.56 -30.57
N ARG A 8 -11.59 4.56 -30.90
CA ARG A 8 -10.89 3.75 -31.91
C ARG A 8 -9.67 4.54 -32.36
N SER A 9 -8.50 4.17 -31.83
CA SER A 9 -7.16 4.26 -32.43
C SER A 9 -6.15 4.45 -31.30
N GLY A 10 -5.62 3.33 -30.79
CA GLY A 10 -4.66 3.35 -29.70
C GLY A 10 -4.40 1.99 -29.04
N LEU A 11 -4.54 0.87 -29.76
CA LEU A 11 -3.85 -0.37 -29.36
C LEU A 11 -2.40 -0.23 -29.84
N SER A 12 -1.62 0.52 -29.07
CA SER A 12 -0.17 0.54 -29.20
C SER A 12 0.39 -0.81 -28.72
N LEU A 13 1.41 -1.28 -29.44
CA LEU A 13 2.07 -2.60 -29.41
C LEU A 13 2.59 -3.12 -28.05
N PHE A 14 2.24 -2.53 -26.91
CA PHE A 14 2.70 -2.95 -25.59
C PHE A 14 1.92 -4.12 -24.95
N ALA A 15 0.78 -4.51 -25.53
CA ALA A 15 -0.16 -5.42 -24.86
C ALA A 15 0.18 -6.92 -24.96
N LEU A 16 1.09 -7.36 -25.83
CA LEU A 16 1.27 -8.80 -26.10
C LEU A 16 2.35 -9.49 -25.25
N GLY A 17 3.34 -8.76 -24.73
CA GLY A 17 4.45 -9.35 -23.97
C GLY A 17 4.25 -9.35 -22.44
N ALA A 18 3.65 -8.29 -21.89
CA ALA A 18 3.56 -8.08 -20.44
C ALA A 18 2.28 -8.65 -19.79
N TRP A 19 1.22 -8.84 -20.59
CA TRP A 19 -0.10 -9.25 -20.09
C TRP A 19 -0.16 -10.66 -19.47
N PRO A 20 0.53 -11.68 -20.01
CA PRO A 20 0.51 -13.03 -19.41
C PRO A 20 1.28 -13.11 -18.09
N LEU A 21 2.40 -12.38 -17.97
CA LEU A 21 3.24 -12.31 -16.77
C LEU A 21 2.49 -11.60 -15.63
N ALA A 22 1.87 -10.45 -15.91
CA ALA A 22 1.07 -9.73 -14.93
C ALA A 22 -0.13 -10.55 -14.41
N ARG A 23 -0.74 -11.40 -15.25
CA ARG A 23 -1.84 -12.31 -14.85
C ARG A 23 -1.38 -13.46 -13.96
N ARG A 24 -0.22 -14.07 -14.25
CA ARG A 24 0.35 -15.15 -13.41
C ARG A 24 0.83 -14.62 -12.07
N ALA A 25 1.51 -13.49 -12.06
CA ALA A 25 2.09 -12.93 -10.85
C ALA A 25 1.00 -12.39 -9.89
N ASN A 26 -0.09 -11.80 -10.40
CA ASN A 26 -1.28 -11.49 -9.59
C ASN A 26 -1.99 -12.75 -9.03
N ALA A 27 -1.91 -13.90 -9.72
CA ALA A 27 -2.52 -15.14 -9.25
C ALA A 27 -1.69 -15.84 -8.16
N GLU A 28 -0.37 -15.74 -8.23
CA GLU A 28 0.59 -16.26 -7.23
C GLU A 28 0.63 -15.41 -5.94
N LEU A 29 0.46 -14.09 -6.06
CA LEU A 29 0.32 -13.16 -4.91
C LEU A 29 -0.81 -13.52 -3.94
N ARG A 30 -1.79 -14.30 -4.40
CA ARG A 30 -3.09 -14.48 -3.76
C ARG A 30 -3.09 -15.33 -2.48
N LYS A 31 -1.93 -15.83 -2.03
CA LYS A 31 -1.79 -16.71 -0.85
C LYS A 31 -0.89 -16.12 0.24
N MET A 32 -0.98 -14.81 0.49
CA MET A 32 -0.25 -14.19 1.59
C MET A 32 -1.18 -13.49 2.56
N ARG A 33 -0.76 -13.40 3.82
CA ARG A 33 -1.43 -12.66 4.88
C ARG A 33 -0.41 -11.83 5.64
N ILE A 34 -0.80 -10.62 6.01
CA ILE A 34 -0.01 -9.80 6.92
C ILE A 34 -0.07 -10.44 8.31
N THR A 35 1.08 -10.77 8.88
CA THR A 35 1.20 -11.47 10.17
C THR A 35 1.73 -10.58 11.28
N ARG A 36 2.53 -9.56 10.94
CA ARG A 36 3.10 -8.65 11.93
C ARG A 36 3.31 -7.27 11.35
N ILE A 37 3.12 -6.27 12.20
CA ILE A 37 3.39 -4.86 11.91
C ILE A 37 4.35 -4.36 12.98
N ARG A 38 5.48 -3.76 12.58
CA ARG A 38 6.42 -3.13 13.50
C ARG A 38 6.57 -1.67 13.16
N LEU A 39 6.68 -0.86 14.20
CA LEU A 39 7.02 0.54 14.09
C LEU A 39 8.41 0.75 14.70
N TYR A 40 9.24 1.47 13.98
CA TYR A 40 10.56 1.92 14.42
C TYR A 40 10.50 3.44 14.52
N GLU A 41 10.43 3.92 15.75
CA GLU A 41 10.44 5.36 16.01
C GLU A 41 11.82 5.93 15.69
N SER A 42 11.82 7.10 15.05
CA SER A 42 13.05 7.80 14.73
C SER A 42 13.40 8.71 15.89
N PRO A 43 14.64 8.68 16.41
CA PRO A 43 15.08 9.61 17.45
C PRO A 43 15.26 11.03 16.90
N ILE A 44 15.20 11.21 15.58
CA ILE A 44 15.40 12.50 14.93
C ILE A 44 14.05 13.21 14.82
N THR A 45 13.82 14.17 15.71
CA THR A 45 12.72 15.13 15.60
C THR A 45 13.19 16.42 14.95
N ARG A 46 12.55 16.83 13.86
CA ARG A 46 12.81 18.14 13.22
C ARG A 46 11.65 19.09 13.52
N PRO A 47 11.73 19.93 14.56
CA PRO A 47 10.59 20.73 15.03
C PRO A 47 10.07 21.76 14.01
N ILE A 48 10.82 22.03 12.94
CA ILE A 48 10.46 22.97 11.88
C ILE A 48 9.52 22.32 10.84
N ILE A 49 9.55 20.99 10.70
CA ILE A 49 8.69 20.25 9.77
C ILE A 49 7.78 19.30 10.56
N ASN A 50 6.47 19.40 10.36
CA ASN A 50 5.49 18.51 10.99
C ASN A 50 5.44 17.14 10.29
N GLN A 51 6.60 16.49 10.15
CA GLN A 51 6.76 15.18 9.50
C GLN A 51 7.56 14.26 10.43
N SER A 52 6.99 13.09 10.72
CA SER A 52 7.72 12.01 11.38
C SER A 52 8.59 11.24 10.38
N HIS A 53 9.68 10.67 10.89
CA HIS A 53 10.59 9.79 10.14
C HIS A 53 10.50 8.34 10.61
N HIS A 54 9.35 7.94 11.12
CA HIS A 54 9.15 6.59 11.63
C HIS A 54 9.13 5.60 10.47
N ILE A 55 9.72 4.43 10.68
CA ILE A 55 9.69 3.35 9.70
C ILE A 55 8.65 2.33 10.16
N VAL A 56 7.78 1.90 9.26
CA VAL A 56 6.86 0.79 9.48
C VAL A 56 7.27 -0.39 8.63
N THR A 57 7.18 -1.59 9.19
CA THR A 57 7.33 -2.83 8.41
C THR A 57 6.09 -3.69 8.51
N LEU A 58 5.71 -4.27 7.37
CA LEU A 58 4.62 -5.24 7.24
C LEU A 58 5.23 -6.59 6.88
N GLU A 59 5.21 -7.54 7.82
CA GLU A 59 5.68 -8.91 7.60
C GLU A 59 4.51 -9.79 7.13
N THR A 60 4.76 -10.67 6.17
CA THR A 60 3.77 -11.63 5.65
C THR A 60 4.11 -13.07 6.03
N ASP A 61 3.12 -13.97 5.98
CA ASP A 61 3.30 -15.42 6.16
C ASP A 61 4.14 -16.10 5.07
N ALA A 62 4.34 -15.44 3.93
CA ALA A 62 5.25 -15.88 2.87
C ALA A 62 6.69 -15.38 3.04
N GLY A 63 7.01 -14.71 4.15
CA GLY A 63 8.36 -14.21 4.42
C GLY A 63 8.75 -12.95 3.65
N ILE A 64 7.81 -12.30 2.94
CA ILE A 64 8.02 -11.01 2.30
C ILE A 64 7.71 -9.90 3.31
N THR A 65 8.63 -8.94 3.43
CA THR A 65 8.47 -7.77 4.28
C THR A 65 8.45 -6.48 3.45
N GLY A 66 7.40 -5.70 3.61
CA GLY A 66 7.28 -4.35 3.07
C GLY A 66 7.74 -3.29 4.05
N ILE A 67 8.23 -2.16 3.52
CA ILE A 67 8.76 -1.04 4.29
C ILE A 67 8.06 0.25 3.88
N GLY A 68 7.68 1.04 4.87
CA GLY A 68 7.10 2.36 4.68
C GLY A 68 7.70 3.39 5.65
N GLU A 69 7.52 4.68 5.34
CA GLU A 69 7.96 5.78 6.20
C GLU A 69 6.80 6.74 6.44
N GLY A 70 6.68 7.20 7.69
CA GLY A 70 5.76 8.25 8.08
C GLY A 70 4.80 7.87 9.21
N GLY A 71 3.92 8.80 9.53
CA GLY A 71 2.93 8.70 10.61
C GLY A 71 3.52 8.73 12.01
N THR A 72 2.70 9.10 13.00
CA THR A 72 3.01 8.94 14.43
C THR A 72 2.55 7.56 14.90
N ALA A 73 3.08 7.09 16.03
CA ALA A 73 2.81 5.73 16.50
C ALA A 73 1.32 5.42 16.72
N ASP A 74 0.60 6.36 17.31
CA ASP A 74 -0.84 6.26 17.59
C ASP A 74 -1.67 6.15 16.29
N LEU A 75 -1.35 6.97 15.28
CA LEU A 75 -2.08 6.99 14.01
C LEU A 75 -1.73 5.79 13.12
N ILE A 76 -0.48 5.32 13.16
CA ILE A 76 -0.08 4.06 12.53
C ILE A 76 -0.86 2.90 13.18
N GLN A 77 -0.95 2.86 14.50
CA GLN A 77 -1.70 1.83 15.21
C GLN A 77 -3.19 1.86 14.86
N ASP A 78 -3.82 3.04 14.84
CA ASP A 78 -5.23 3.21 14.44
C ASP A 78 -5.53 2.69 13.03
N CYS A 79 -4.59 2.86 12.08
CA CYS A 79 -4.76 2.32 10.73
C CYS A 79 -4.44 0.81 10.67
N ALA A 80 -3.40 0.37 11.36
CA ALA A 80 -2.84 -0.97 11.29
C ALA A 80 -3.76 -2.07 11.85
N ILE A 81 -4.70 -1.74 12.75
CA ILE A 81 -5.68 -2.69 13.33
C ILE A 81 -6.48 -3.42 12.24
N HIS A 82 -6.61 -2.81 11.06
CA HIS A 82 -7.40 -3.34 9.95
C HIS A 82 -6.62 -4.32 9.05
N LEU A 83 -5.30 -4.41 9.20
CA LEU A 83 -4.40 -5.07 8.24
C LEU A 83 -4.02 -6.50 8.62
N ILE A 84 -3.91 -6.83 9.91
CA ILE A 84 -3.50 -8.18 10.35
C ILE A 84 -4.46 -9.24 9.79
N GLY A 85 -3.90 -10.31 9.24
CA GLY A 85 -4.61 -11.43 8.63
C GLY A 85 -5.20 -11.15 7.25
N LYS A 86 -5.05 -9.92 6.71
CA LYS A 86 -5.52 -9.56 5.37
C LYS A 86 -4.49 -9.89 4.30
N ASP A 87 -5.00 -10.08 3.09
CA ASP A 87 -4.21 -10.25 1.87
C ASP A 87 -3.60 -8.90 1.45
N PRO A 88 -2.26 -8.74 1.48
CA PRO A 88 -1.59 -7.48 1.17
C PRO A 88 -1.73 -7.08 -0.31
N SER A 89 -2.10 -7.99 -1.21
CA SER A 89 -2.30 -7.67 -2.64
C SER A 89 -3.55 -6.81 -2.89
N ARG A 90 -4.48 -6.75 -1.93
CA ARG A 90 -5.73 -6.00 -2.01
C ARG A 90 -5.56 -4.53 -1.61
N ILE A 91 -4.52 -3.87 -2.13
CA ILE A 91 -4.07 -2.54 -1.71
C ILE A 91 -5.21 -1.52 -1.67
N ASP A 92 -5.96 -1.34 -2.75
CA ASP A 92 -7.07 -0.35 -2.79
C ASP A 92 -8.14 -0.62 -1.73
N ALA A 93 -8.47 -1.90 -1.50
CA ALA A 93 -9.47 -2.27 -0.50
C ALA A 93 -8.96 -2.03 0.92
N LEU A 94 -7.68 -2.31 1.18
CA LEU A 94 -7.04 -2.05 2.47
C LEU A 94 -6.90 -0.54 2.72
N TRP A 95 -6.53 0.22 1.69
CA TRP A 95 -6.46 1.68 1.77
C TRP A 95 -7.83 2.28 2.14
N GLN A 96 -8.89 1.86 1.45
CA GLN A 96 -10.26 2.30 1.76
C GLN A 96 -10.71 1.87 3.16
N LEU A 97 -10.33 0.66 3.58
CA LEU A 97 -10.64 0.15 4.92
C LEU A 97 -9.97 0.99 6.01
N MET A 98 -8.69 1.34 5.85
CA MET A 98 -7.97 2.20 6.80
C MET A 98 -8.47 3.65 6.78
N TYR A 99 -8.81 4.18 5.60
CA TYR A 99 -9.30 5.55 5.44
C TYR A 99 -10.71 5.75 6.02
N ARG A 100 -11.59 4.76 5.84
CA ARG A 100 -13.02 4.82 6.21
C ARG A 100 -13.38 4.01 7.46
N GLY A 101 -12.41 3.28 8.03
CA GLY A 101 -12.63 2.35 9.13
C GLY A 101 -12.87 3.00 10.48
N SER A 102 -12.46 4.26 10.65
CA SER A 102 -12.69 5.03 11.87
C SER A 102 -13.90 5.96 11.71
N PHE A 103 -14.47 6.36 12.86
CA PHE A 103 -15.66 7.22 12.89
C PHE A 103 -15.43 8.58 12.22
N TYR A 104 -14.29 9.22 12.51
CA TYR A 104 -13.93 10.50 11.91
C TYR A 104 -13.16 10.33 10.60
N PRO A 105 -13.40 11.20 9.60
CA PRO A 105 -12.61 11.22 8.37
C PRO A 105 -11.13 11.43 8.64
N ALA A 106 -10.27 10.91 7.77
CA ALA A 106 -8.83 11.08 7.91
C ALA A 106 -8.40 12.54 7.66
N GLY A 107 -7.76 13.14 8.66
CA GLY A 107 -7.00 14.39 8.56
C GLY A 107 -5.62 14.18 7.93
N ARG A 108 -4.80 15.25 7.90
CA ARG A 108 -3.47 15.24 7.25
C ARG A 108 -2.51 14.26 7.91
N GLU A 109 -2.55 14.21 9.23
CA GLU A 109 -1.70 13.40 10.09
C GLU A 109 -2.05 11.91 9.91
N LYS A 110 -3.35 11.59 9.85
CA LYS A 110 -3.80 10.22 9.57
C LYS A 110 -3.47 9.79 8.14
N LEU A 111 -3.60 10.69 7.17
CA LEU A 111 -3.19 10.45 5.79
C LEU A 111 -1.68 10.15 5.68
N HIS A 112 -0.85 10.78 6.51
CA HIS A 112 0.57 10.48 6.59
C HIS A 112 0.82 9.04 7.07
N ALA A 113 0.14 8.61 8.14
CA ALA A 113 0.23 7.22 8.63
C ALA A 113 -0.29 6.19 7.61
N LEU A 114 -1.42 6.50 6.95
CA LEU A 114 -1.95 5.73 5.83
C LEU A 114 -0.92 5.58 4.70
N GLY A 115 -0.24 6.67 4.33
CA GLY A 115 0.79 6.67 3.29
C GLY A 115 1.95 5.73 3.62
N ALA A 116 2.41 5.71 4.87
CA ALA A 116 3.45 4.79 5.32
C ALA A 116 3.03 3.32 5.14
N LEU A 117 1.80 2.98 5.53
CA LEU A 117 1.27 1.62 5.36
C LEU A 117 1.05 1.27 3.88
N ASP A 118 0.56 2.21 3.06
CA ASP A 118 0.39 2.03 1.62
C ASP A 118 1.71 1.78 0.89
N MET A 119 2.76 2.55 1.22
CA MET A 119 4.11 2.33 0.72
C MET A 119 4.60 0.91 1.02
N ALA A 120 4.41 0.43 2.26
CA ALA A 120 4.81 -0.92 2.63
C ALA A 120 4.03 -2.00 1.87
N LEU A 121 2.74 -1.79 1.57
CA LEU A 121 1.94 -2.70 0.75
C LEU A 121 2.43 -2.74 -0.70
N TRP A 122 2.77 -1.59 -1.28
CA TRP A 122 3.34 -1.52 -2.63
C TRP A 122 4.73 -2.15 -2.71
N ASP A 123 5.57 -1.97 -1.68
CA ASP A 123 6.87 -2.61 -1.58
C ASP A 123 6.74 -4.15 -1.50
N ILE A 124 5.79 -4.68 -0.71
CA ILE A 124 5.45 -6.12 -0.73
C ILE A 124 5.11 -6.58 -2.13
N LYS A 125 4.26 -5.82 -2.83
CA LYS A 125 3.80 -6.17 -4.17
C LYS A 125 4.95 -6.20 -5.17
N GLY A 126 5.81 -5.17 -5.20
CA GLY A 126 7.00 -5.13 -6.06
C GLY A 126 7.92 -6.33 -5.81
N LYS A 127 8.25 -6.59 -4.53
CA LYS A 127 9.07 -7.74 -4.11
C LYS A 127 8.47 -9.09 -4.51
N ALA A 128 7.17 -9.28 -4.30
CA ALA A 128 6.48 -10.52 -4.67
C ALA A 128 6.40 -10.73 -6.18
N LEU A 129 6.33 -9.64 -6.96
CA LEU A 129 6.34 -9.67 -8.41
C LEU A 129 7.76 -9.77 -9.01
N GLY A 130 8.80 -9.53 -8.22
CA GLY A 130 10.18 -9.47 -8.68
C GLY A 130 10.45 -8.28 -9.61
N VAL A 131 9.75 -7.15 -9.43
CA VAL A 131 9.88 -5.95 -10.25
C VAL A 131 10.17 -4.71 -9.39
N PRO A 132 10.84 -3.67 -9.95
CA PRO A 132 10.99 -2.37 -9.30
C PRO A 132 9.67 -1.65 -9.06
#